data_AF-A0AA35LRW4-F1
#
_entry.id   AF-A0AA35LRW4-F1
#
_cell.length_a   1.000
_cell.length_b   1.000
_cell.length_c   1.000
_cell.angle_alpha   90.00
_cell.angle_beta   90.00
_cell.angle_gamma   90.00
#
_symmetry.space_group_name_H-M   'P 1'
#
loop_
_entity.id
_entity.type
_entity.pdbx_description
1 polymer ?
#
loop_
_entity_poly.entity_id
_entity_poly.type
_entity_poly.pdbx_seq_one_letter_code
_entity_poly.pdbx_strand_id
1 'polypeptide(L)'
;MNTYGKALQSLRLALNGPGALSPETLAAATMIHQTGEAFFLNMGWSAWKAHSDGVAQLLIRKGLPNLGDKLDVTATLTNQSLMAGYELQFPGETPFSSAPWKEALEQMRRISLADEGLGQDGLWVPMTELLEHCFYKRVEWATVIKSAHADPIPYTDRSKEISTHMWQALDEFEAGLPEYWAYIRKNVGDFGEVADPDFFVRKKYWVAPGPNSRVVAEYIFNIFYMQLMVSRMLYDLGVLYGESWLDAIKSKHRELSAQAWMLIPHIMQINPFELQEFMPIFYLSFEGADEIEQKNILDAAEHIDKPMRRFGQNRDELHCGLLSNAKFMTGKP
;
A
#
# COMPACT_ATOMS: atom_id res chain seq x y z
N MET A 1 14.25 -4.40 -26.26
CA MET A 1 13.48 -5.66 -26.17
C MET A 1 14.35 -6.92 -26.15
N ASN A 2 15.41 -7.06 -26.96
CA ASN A 2 16.29 -8.25 -26.95
C ASN A 2 16.88 -8.58 -25.55
N THR A 3 17.29 -7.55 -24.78
CA THR A 3 17.86 -7.73 -23.43
C THR A 3 16.85 -8.31 -22.42
N TYR A 4 15.58 -7.90 -22.47
CA TYR A 4 14.54 -8.40 -21.56
C TYR A 4 14.24 -9.88 -21.82
N GLY A 5 14.12 -10.28 -23.09
CA GLY A 5 13.93 -11.69 -23.46
C GLY A 5 15.11 -12.57 -23.02
N LYS A 6 16.34 -12.07 -23.17
CA LYS A 6 17.54 -12.75 -22.64
C LYS A 6 17.52 -12.88 -21.12
N ALA A 7 17.13 -11.82 -20.41
CA ALA A 7 17.04 -11.84 -18.96
C ALA A 7 15.97 -12.84 -18.46
N LEU A 8 14.81 -12.91 -19.12
CA LEU A 8 13.80 -13.94 -18.86
C LEU A 8 14.32 -15.35 -19.10
N GLN A 9 15.08 -15.56 -20.19
CA GLN A 9 15.67 -16.87 -20.48
C GLN A 9 16.72 -17.26 -19.41
N SER A 10 17.56 -16.32 -18.98
CA SER A 10 18.51 -16.53 -17.89
C SER A 10 17.82 -16.84 -16.57
N LEU A 11 16.78 -16.08 -16.21
CA LEU A 11 15.98 -16.35 -15.01
C LEU A 11 15.32 -17.73 -15.07
N ARG A 12 14.77 -18.11 -16.23
CA ARG A 12 14.21 -19.46 -16.44
C ARG A 12 15.25 -20.55 -16.23
N LEU A 13 16.49 -20.36 -16.67
CA LEU A 13 17.56 -21.33 -16.42
C LEU A 13 17.91 -21.40 -14.93
N ALA A 14 18.01 -20.26 -14.25
CA ALA A 14 18.27 -20.20 -12.80
C ALA A 14 17.17 -20.91 -11.99
N LEU A 15 15.89 -20.68 -12.33
CA LEU A 15 14.73 -21.31 -11.70
C LEU A 15 14.66 -22.84 -11.88
N ASN A 16 15.34 -23.38 -12.90
CA ASN A 16 15.45 -24.82 -13.14
C ASN A 16 16.77 -25.42 -12.60
N GLY A 17 17.63 -24.59 -12.01
CA GLY A 17 18.94 -24.98 -11.51
C GLY A 17 19.00 -25.13 -9.98
N PRO A 18 20.19 -25.47 -9.44
CA PRO A 18 20.40 -25.60 -8.00
C PRO A 18 20.26 -24.25 -7.25
N GLY A 19 20.41 -23.12 -7.95
CA GLY A 19 20.24 -21.77 -7.39
C GLY A 19 18.80 -21.24 -7.42
N ALA A 20 17.81 -22.09 -7.73
CA ALA A 20 16.42 -21.64 -7.93
C ALA A 20 15.83 -20.86 -6.74
N LEU A 21 16.26 -21.18 -5.50
CA LEU A 21 15.76 -20.55 -4.27
C LEU A 21 16.78 -19.60 -3.64
N SER A 22 17.78 -19.13 -4.39
CA SER A 22 18.78 -18.19 -3.87
C SER A 22 18.25 -16.75 -3.78
N PRO A 23 18.83 -15.90 -2.92
CA PRO A 23 18.52 -14.47 -2.86
C PRO A 23 18.69 -13.76 -4.22
N GLU A 24 19.70 -14.14 -5.01
CA GLU A 24 19.95 -13.58 -6.34
C GLU A 24 18.84 -13.94 -7.33
N THR A 25 18.31 -15.16 -7.28
CA THR A 25 17.20 -15.57 -8.14
C THR A 25 15.92 -14.81 -7.77
N LEU A 26 15.66 -14.61 -6.47
CA LEU A 26 14.55 -13.78 -6.02
C LEU A 26 14.72 -12.32 -6.47
N ALA A 27 15.89 -11.72 -6.25
CA ALA A 27 16.19 -10.35 -6.68
C ALA A 27 16.04 -10.20 -8.21
N ALA A 28 16.52 -11.16 -8.99
CA ALA A 28 16.36 -11.16 -10.44
C ALA A 28 14.88 -11.26 -10.86
N ALA A 29 14.08 -12.10 -10.19
CA ALA A 29 12.65 -12.20 -10.45
C ALA A 29 11.92 -10.88 -10.14
N THR A 30 12.26 -10.23 -9.02
CA THR A 30 11.73 -8.92 -8.63
C THR A 30 12.09 -7.84 -9.65
N MET A 31 13.34 -7.78 -10.10
CA MET A 31 13.76 -6.82 -11.12
C MET A 31 13.01 -7.02 -12.43
N ILE A 32 12.76 -8.27 -12.85
CA ILE A 32 11.98 -8.58 -14.06
C ILE A 32 10.52 -8.16 -13.91
N HIS A 33 9.94 -8.36 -12.73
CA HIS A 33 8.59 -7.91 -12.40
C HIS A 33 8.50 -6.38 -12.49
N GLN A 34 9.36 -5.64 -11.79
CA GLN A 34 9.39 -4.17 -11.78
C GLN A 34 9.71 -3.57 -13.16
N THR A 35 10.64 -4.17 -13.90
CA THR A 35 10.92 -3.77 -15.30
C THR A 35 9.69 -4.03 -16.17
N GLY A 36 8.97 -5.11 -15.88
CA GLY A 36 7.67 -5.43 -16.45
C GLY A 36 6.67 -4.29 -16.26
N GLU A 37 6.45 -3.91 -15.01
CA GLU A 37 5.54 -2.84 -14.60
C GLU A 37 5.91 -1.48 -15.22
N ALA A 38 7.19 -1.11 -15.17
CA ALA A 38 7.62 0.22 -15.57
C ALA A 38 7.59 0.45 -17.09
N PHE A 39 7.87 -0.59 -17.90
CA PHE A 39 8.15 -0.40 -19.33
C PHE A 39 7.16 -1.07 -20.29
N PHE A 40 6.32 -1.98 -19.82
CA PHE A 40 5.37 -2.67 -20.69
C PHE A 40 3.95 -2.13 -20.47
N LEU A 41 3.64 -1.04 -21.17
CA LEU A 41 2.36 -0.33 -21.17
C LEU A 41 1.13 -1.21 -21.47
N ASN A 42 1.35 -2.38 -22.06
CA ASN A 42 0.31 -3.36 -22.43
C ASN A 42 0.51 -4.70 -21.71
N MET A 43 1.29 -4.74 -20.62
CA MET A 43 1.30 -5.87 -19.71
C MET A 43 -0.05 -5.85 -18.99
N GLY A 44 -1.11 -6.26 -19.69
CA GLY A 44 -2.45 -6.27 -19.14
C GLY A 44 -2.49 -7.03 -17.83
N TRP A 45 -3.54 -6.80 -17.04
CA TRP A 45 -3.69 -7.33 -15.68
C TRP A 45 -3.25 -8.79 -15.52
N SER A 46 -3.58 -9.66 -16.49
CA SER A 46 -3.20 -11.09 -16.49
C SER A 46 -1.70 -11.33 -16.45
N ALA A 47 -0.92 -10.58 -17.24
CA ALA A 47 0.53 -10.74 -17.32
C ALA A 47 1.23 -10.16 -16.08
N TRP A 48 0.76 -9.00 -15.63
CA TRP A 48 1.19 -8.40 -14.36
C TRP A 48 1.00 -9.38 -13.20
N LYS A 49 -0.22 -9.90 -13.07
CA LYS A 49 -0.61 -10.88 -12.06
C LYS A 49 0.27 -12.13 -12.12
N ALA A 50 0.54 -12.66 -13.31
CA ALA A 50 1.38 -13.85 -13.46
C ALA A 50 2.81 -13.62 -12.93
N HIS A 51 3.37 -12.41 -13.12
CA HIS A 51 4.69 -12.08 -12.57
C HIS A 51 4.64 -11.93 -11.04
N SER A 52 3.66 -11.20 -10.50
CA SER A 52 3.49 -11.05 -9.06
C SER A 52 3.29 -12.41 -8.37
N ASP A 53 2.43 -13.27 -8.92
CA ASP A 53 2.19 -14.63 -8.40
C ASP A 53 3.46 -15.48 -8.48
N GLY A 54 4.23 -15.37 -9.56
CA GLY A 54 5.49 -16.09 -9.73
C GLY A 54 6.54 -15.69 -8.68
N VAL A 55 6.66 -14.39 -8.39
CA VAL A 55 7.56 -13.88 -7.35
C VAL A 55 7.09 -14.30 -5.96
N ALA A 56 5.79 -14.20 -5.68
CA ALA A 56 5.22 -14.62 -4.41
C ALA A 56 5.46 -16.12 -4.14
N GLN A 57 5.20 -16.99 -5.13
CA GLN A 57 5.47 -18.43 -5.02
C GLN A 57 6.95 -18.74 -4.84
N LEU A 58 7.84 -17.99 -5.51
CA LEU A 58 9.28 -18.13 -5.32
C LEU A 58 9.68 -17.81 -3.87
N LEU A 59 9.16 -16.71 -3.31
CA LEU A 59 9.42 -16.31 -1.93
C LEU A 59 8.87 -17.33 -0.92
N ILE A 60 7.65 -17.82 -1.12
CA ILE A 60 7.06 -18.89 -0.31
C ILE A 60 7.96 -20.14 -0.30
N ARG A 61 8.41 -20.58 -1.48
CA ARG A 61 9.25 -21.79 -1.62
C ARG A 61 10.65 -21.60 -1.04
N LYS A 62 11.21 -20.40 -1.16
CA LYS A 62 12.51 -20.06 -0.58
C LYS A 62 12.48 -20.15 0.95
N GLY A 63 11.37 -19.72 1.56
CA GLY A 63 11.23 -19.69 3.02
C GLY A 63 11.89 -18.46 3.64
N LEU A 64 12.21 -18.56 4.94
CA LEU A 64 12.72 -17.44 5.72
C LEU A 64 14.02 -16.85 5.12
N PRO A 65 14.22 -15.53 5.23
CA PRO A 65 15.44 -14.89 4.80
C PRO A 65 16.62 -15.21 5.73
N ASN A 66 17.82 -15.26 5.17
CA ASN A 66 19.04 -15.20 5.96
C ASN A 66 19.27 -13.77 6.45
N LEU A 67 19.04 -13.51 7.73
CA LEU A 67 19.18 -12.17 8.33
C LEU A 67 20.61 -11.63 8.30
N GLY A 68 21.62 -12.48 8.10
CA GLY A 68 23.01 -12.06 7.90
C GLY A 68 23.34 -11.65 6.46
N ASP A 69 22.43 -11.90 5.51
CA ASP A 69 22.59 -11.56 4.10
C ASP A 69 21.71 -10.35 3.75
N LYS A 70 22.35 -9.19 3.55
CA LYS A 70 21.66 -7.94 3.20
C LYS A 70 20.87 -8.04 1.90
N LEU A 71 21.32 -8.83 0.92
CA LEU A 71 20.59 -9.01 -0.34
C LEU A 71 19.28 -9.76 -0.09
N ASP A 72 19.33 -10.81 0.72
CA ASP A 72 18.15 -11.61 1.05
C ASP A 72 17.11 -10.82 1.84
N VAL A 73 17.57 -10.05 2.84
CA VAL A 73 16.71 -9.14 3.61
C VAL A 73 16.04 -8.12 2.69
N THR A 74 16.82 -7.42 1.85
CA THR A 74 16.31 -6.38 0.96
C THR A 74 15.33 -6.96 -0.07
N ALA A 75 15.68 -8.08 -0.70
CA ALA A 75 14.83 -8.74 -1.67
C ALA A 75 13.52 -9.22 -1.03
N THR A 76 13.58 -9.77 0.19
CA THR A 76 12.38 -10.22 0.90
C THR A 76 11.46 -9.05 1.27
N LEU A 77 12.00 -7.96 1.83
CA LEU A 77 11.23 -6.75 2.18
C LEU A 77 10.60 -6.11 0.94
N THR A 78 11.35 -6.00 -0.16
CA THR A 78 10.86 -5.41 -1.43
C THR A 78 9.62 -6.14 -1.96
N ASN A 79 9.50 -7.45 -1.74
CA ASN A 79 8.39 -8.25 -2.24
C ASN A 79 7.25 -8.43 -1.22
N GLN A 80 7.31 -7.78 -0.05
CA GLN A 80 6.27 -7.91 0.98
C GLN A 80 4.89 -7.45 0.48
N SER A 81 4.82 -6.40 -0.34
CA SER A 81 3.58 -5.90 -0.93
C SER A 81 2.96 -6.90 -1.91
N LEU A 82 3.78 -7.57 -2.72
CA LEU A 82 3.36 -8.62 -3.66
C LEU A 82 2.77 -9.80 -2.92
N MET A 83 3.37 -10.18 -1.78
CA MET A 83 2.83 -11.21 -0.91
C MET A 83 1.44 -10.85 -0.43
N ALA A 84 1.25 -9.68 0.17
CA ALA A 84 -0.08 -9.29 0.64
C ALA A 84 -1.14 -9.28 -0.49
N GLY A 85 -0.76 -8.93 -1.73
CA GLY A 85 -1.64 -9.06 -2.89
C GLY A 85 -1.96 -10.50 -3.28
N TYR A 86 -1.01 -11.42 -3.13
CA TYR A 86 -1.20 -12.86 -3.32
C TYR A 86 -2.13 -13.46 -2.27
N GLU A 87 -1.99 -13.09 -1.00
CA GLU A 87 -2.81 -13.62 0.10
C GLU A 87 -4.29 -13.21 -0.01
N LEU A 88 -4.56 -12.01 -0.53
CA LEU A 88 -5.93 -11.56 -0.81
C LEU A 88 -6.63 -12.44 -1.87
N GLN A 89 -5.86 -13.04 -2.78
CA GLN A 89 -6.38 -13.88 -3.86
C GLN A 89 -6.50 -15.34 -3.44
N PHE A 90 -5.55 -15.81 -2.64
CA PHE A 90 -5.47 -17.17 -2.14
C PHE A 90 -5.54 -17.17 -0.60
N PRO A 91 -6.71 -16.82 -0.03
CA PRO A 91 -6.87 -16.76 1.41
C PRO A 91 -6.62 -18.14 2.04
N GLY A 92 -5.77 -18.18 3.07
CA GLY A 92 -5.34 -19.40 3.75
C GLY A 92 -4.18 -19.12 4.72
N GLU A 93 -3.59 -20.18 5.30
CA GLU A 93 -2.37 -20.04 6.10
C GLU A 93 -1.19 -19.71 5.18
N THR A 94 -0.89 -18.42 5.07
CA THR A 94 0.25 -17.95 4.33
C THR A 94 1.46 -17.93 5.25
N PRO A 95 2.69 -18.11 4.73
CA PRO A 95 3.86 -18.12 5.58
C PRO A 95 3.97 -16.83 6.40
N PHE A 96 3.58 -15.67 5.86
CA PHE A 96 3.70 -14.37 6.52
C PHE A 96 2.80 -14.20 7.75
N SER A 97 1.69 -14.94 7.82
CA SER A 97 0.85 -14.97 9.03
C SER A 97 1.44 -15.83 10.16
N SER A 98 2.42 -16.69 9.86
CA SER A 98 3.05 -17.57 10.85
C SER A 98 3.99 -16.79 11.79
N ALA A 99 4.16 -17.27 13.02
CA ALA A 99 5.03 -16.64 14.00
C ALA A 99 6.49 -16.47 13.53
N PRO A 100 7.14 -17.48 12.90
CA PRO A 100 8.52 -17.33 12.43
C PRO A 100 8.71 -16.21 11.39
N TRP A 101 7.72 -16.02 10.50
CA TRP A 101 7.80 -14.94 9.53
C TRP A 101 7.57 -13.57 10.14
N LYS A 102 6.63 -13.44 11.09
CA LYS A 102 6.42 -12.19 11.82
C LYS A 102 7.69 -11.72 12.52
N GLU A 103 8.36 -12.64 13.23
CA GLU A 103 9.63 -12.37 13.90
C GLU A 103 10.74 -12.00 12.91
N ALA A 104 10.85 -12.71 11.79
CA ALA A 104 11.85 -12.40 10.76
C ALA A 104 11.59 -11.03 10.11
N LEU A 105 10.33 -10.69 9.82
CA LEU A 105 9.94 -9.41 9.24
C LEU A 105 10.23 -8.26 10.20
N GLU A 106 9.99 -8.44 11.50
CA GLU A 106 10.37 -7.45 12.52
C GLU A 106 11.89 -7.25 12.57
N GLN A 107 12.68 -8.33 12.59
CA GLN A 107 14.14 -8.25 12.60
C GLN A 107 14.71 -7.60 11.34
N MET A 108 14.22 -7.98 10.16
CA MET A 108 14.62 -7.39 8.88
C MET A 108 14.39 -5.88 8.86
N ARG A 109 13.28 -5.41 9.40
CA ARG A 109 12.98 -3.97 9.44
C ARG A 109 13.87 -3.23 10.42
N ARG A 110 14.17 -3.80 11.59
CA ARG A 110 15.17 -3.24 12.51
C ARG A 110 16.54 -3.10 11.82
N ILE A 111 16.93 -4.10 11.01
CA ILE A 111 18.17 -4.05 10.22
C ILE A 111 18.09 -2.92 9.16
N SER A 112 17.00 -2.85 8.39
CA SER A 112 16.80 -1.83 7.34
C SER A 112 16.83 -0.41 7.91
N LEU A 113 16.11 -0.18 9.02
CA LEU A 113 16.07 1.11 9.70
C LEU A 113 17.46 1.50 10.22
N ALA A 114 18.17 0.56 10.85
CA ALA A 114 19.52 0.82 11.34
C ALA A 114 20.50 1.17 10.21
N ASP A 115 20.38 0.52 9.05
CA ASP A 115 21.19 0.82 7.86
C ASP A 115 20.88 2.21 7.28
N GLU A 116 19.65 2.70 7.42
CA GLU A 116 19.23 4.05 7.03
C GLU A 116 19.55 5.12 8.08
N GLY A 117 20.13 4.73 9.23
CA GLY A 117 20.35 5.62 10.37
C GLY A 117 19.07 6.03 11.10
N LEU A 118 17.96 5.32 10.86
CA LEU A 118 16.66 5.52 11.49
C LEU A 118 16.46 4.53 12.66
N GLY A 119 15.59 4.87 13.61
CA GLY A 119 15.14 3.92 14.65
C GLY A 119 15.96 3.80 15.95
N GLN A 120 17.01 4.60 16.19
CA GLN A 120 17.74 4.56 17.47
C GLN A 120 16.97 5.15 18.67
N ASP A 121 15.98 6.03 18.42
CA ASP A 121 15.31 6.83 19.46
C ASP A 121 14.05 6.17 20.08
N GLY A 122 13.67 4.95 19.67
CA GLY A 122 12.53 4.19 20.25
C GLY A 122 11.12 4.74 20.00
N LEU A 123 10.97 6.05 19.76
CA LEU A 123 9.70 6.74 19.45
C LEU A 123 9.10 6.34 18.08
N TRP A 124 9.92 5.82 17.17
CA TRP A 124 9.51 5.34 15.84
C TRP A 124 8.64 4.07 15.88
N VAL A 125 8.78 3.29 16.96
CA VAL A 125 8.33 1.90 17.03
C VAL A 125 6.81 1.78 17.05
N PRO A 126 6.03 2.50 17.88
CA PRO A 126 4.59 2.23 18.01
C PRO A 126 3.77 2.51 16.74
N MET A 127 4.02 3.62 16.06
CA MET A 127 3.28 3.96 14.83
C MET A 127 3.65 3.04 13.68
N THR A 128 4.92 2.66 13.58
CA THR A 128 5.38 1.71 12.57
C THR A 128 4.77 0.33 12.82
N GLU A 129 4.76 -0.13 14.08
CA GLU A 129 4.09 -1.38 14.47
C GLU A 129 2.59 -1.34 14.15
N LEU A 130 1.91 -0.21 14.37
CA LEU A 130 0.50 -0.04 14.04
C LEU A 130 0.24 -0.09 12.52
N LEU A 131 1.05 0.62 11.73
CA LEU A 131 0.99 0.58 10.26
C LEU A 131 1.13 -0.85 9.75
N GLU A 132 2.07 -1.61 10.31
CA GLU A 132 2.33 -2.99 9.94
C GLU A 132 1.22 -3.94 10.40
N HIS A 133 0.75 -3.76 11.63
CA HIS A 133 -0.37 -4.52 12.16
C HIS A 133 -1.57 -4.39 11.23
N CYS A 134 -1.93 -3.16 10.86
CA CYS A 134 -2.99 -2.87 9.91
C CYS A 134 -2.70 -3.45 8.52
N PHE A 135 -1.46 -3.32 8.03
CA PHE A 135 -1.04 -3.89 6.74
C PHE A 135 -1.26 -5.39 6.67
N TYR A 136 -0.93 -6.15 7.71
CA TYR A 136 -1.15 -7.60 7.73
C TYR A 136 -2.61 -7.96 7.98
N LYS A 137 -3.26 -7.28 8.93
CA LYS A 137 -4.66 -7.52 9.25
C LYS A 137 -5.61 -7.20 8.11
N ARG A 138 -5.23 -6.32 7.18
CA ARG A 138 -6.05 -6.00 6.00
C ARG A 138 -6.46 -7.23 5.19
N VAL A 139 -5.61 -8.27 5.11
CA VAL A 139 -5.90 -9.47 4.34
C VAL A 139 -7.04 -10.26 5.00
N GLU A 140 -6.94 -10.45 6.31
CA GLU A 140 -7.97 -11.07 7.15
C GLU A 140 -9.27 -10.27 7.05
N TRP A 141 -9.19 -8.96 7.22
CA TRP A 141 -10.33 -8.03 7.16
C TRP A 141 -11.03 -8.05 5.80
N ALA A 142 -10.30 -7.86 4.71
CA ALA A 142 -10.84 -7.89 3.35
C ALA A 142 -11.47 -9.26 3.03
N THR A 143 -10.89 -10.35 3.50
CA THR A 143 -11.44 -11.70 3.31
C THR A 143 -12.79 -11.85 4.03
N VAL A 144 -12.89 -11.36 5.27
CA VAL A 144 -14.16 -11.36 6.02
C VAL A 144 -15.19 -10.48 5.33
N ILE A 145 -14.84 -9.27 4.89
CA ILE A 145 -15.74 -8.35 4.18
C ILE A 145 -16.26 -8.98 2.89
N LYS A 146 -15.36 -9.58 2.10
CA LYS A 146 -15.72 -10.29 0.86
C LYS A 146 -16.70 -11.43 1.12
N SER A 147 -16.47 -12.19 2.19
CA SER A 147 -17.33 -13.31 2.57
C SER A 147 -18.68 -12.83 3.09
N ALA A 148 -18.70 -11.76 3.87
CA ALA A 148 -19.92 -11.12 4.36
C ALA A 148 -20.77 -10.55 3.21
N HIS A 149 -20.15 -9.99 2.16
CA HIS A 149 -20.90 -9.57 0.97
C HIS A 149 -21.55 -10.73 0.22
N ALA A 150 -20.93 -11.92 0.24
CA ALA A 150 -21.47 -13.10 -0.41
C ALA A 150 -22.58 -13.78 0.41
N ASP A 151 -22.42 -13.84 1.73
CA ASP A 151 -23.42 -14.35 2.67
C ASP A 151 -23.32 -13.60 4.02
N PRO A 152 -24.15 -12.58 4.26
CA PRO A 152 -23.99 -11.71 5.43
C PRO A 152 -24.28 -12.40 6.76
N ILE A 153 -25.26 -13.32 6.80
CA ILE A 153 -25.80 -13.85 8.06
C ILE A 153 -24.74 -14.58 8.89
N PRO A 154 -23.97 -15.54 8.33
CA PRO A 154 -22.95 -16.27 9.09
C PRO A 154 -21.77 -15.42 9.56
N TYR A 155 -21.58 -14.25 8.94
CA TYR A 155 -20.42 -13.39 9.20
C TYR A 155 -20.74 -12.20 10.11
N THR A 156 -21.96 -12.11 10.66
CA THR A 156 -22.39 -10.98 11.52
C THR A 156 -21.45 -10.78 12.72
N ASP A 157 -21.26 -11.82 13.55
CA ASP A 157 -20.42 -11.74 14.75
C ASP A 157 -18.97 -11.44 14.42
N ARG A 158 -18.45 -12.09 13.37
CA ARG A 158 -17.08 -11.88 12.91
C ARG A 158 -16.87 -10.47 12.35
N SER A 159 -17.84 -9.93 11.63
CA SER A 159 -17.82 -8.57 11.09
C SER A 159 -17.82 -7.54 12.21
N LYS A 160 -18.59 -7.79 13.28
CA LYS A 160 -18.61 -6.94 14.48
C LYS A 160 -17.28 -6.97 15.23
N GLU A 161 -16.67 -8.15 15.38
CA GLU A 161 -15.35 -8.31 15.99
C GLU A 161 -14.29 -7.51 15.21
N ILE A 162 -14.19 -7.72 13.89
CA ILE A 162 -13.17 -6.98 13.10
C ILE A 162 -13.46 -5.49 13.04
N SER A 163 -14.72 -5.05 13.07
CA SER A 163 -15.08 -3.64 13.12
C SER A 163 -14.56 -2.99 14.41
N THR A 164 -14.62 -3.72 15.53
CA THR A 164 -14.05 -3.25 16.81
C THR A 164 -12.54 -3.03 16.70
N HIS A 165 -11.81 -3.99 16.11
CA HIS A 165 -10.37 -3.85 15.89
C HIS A 165 -10.02 -2.70 14.93
N MET A 166 -10.81 -2.50 13.88
CA MET A 166 -10.60 -1.40 12.95
C MET A 166 -10.83 -0.03 13.59
N TRP A 167 -11.87 0.11 14.43
CA TRP A 167 -12.10 1.34 15.19
C TRP A 167 -10.94 1.62 16.15
N GLN A 168 -10.51 0.61 16.89
CA GLN A 168 -9.34 0.71 17.77
C GLN A 168 -8.10 1.17 16.99
N ALA A 169 -7.85 0.62 15.80
CA ALA A 169 -6.73 1.03 14.97
C ALA A 169 -6.82 2.51 14.53
N LEU A 170 -8.01 2.99 14.15
CA LEU A 170 -8.21 4.41 13.82
C LEU A 170 -7.97 5.33 15.02
N ASP A 171 -8.43 4.94 16.21
CA ASP A 171 -8.22 5.70 17.44
C ASP A 171 -6.72 5.73 17.83
N GLU A 172 -6.02 4.60 17.69
CA GLU A 172 -4.58 4.51 17.93
C GLU A 172 -3.75 5.34 16.94
N PHE A 173 -4.16 5.38 15.65
CA PHE A 173 -3.56 6.28 14.67
C PHE A 173 -3.68 7.73 15.14
N GLU A 174 -4.90 8.18 15.43
CA GLU A 174 -5.18 9.56 15.84
C GLU A 174 -4.40 9.96 17.10
N ALA A 175 -4.36 9.08 18.11
CA ALA A 175 -3.63 9.32 19.34
C ALA A 175 -2.10 9.40 19.12
N GLY A 176 -1.54 8.59 18.22
CA GLY A 176 -0.11 8.53 17.94
C GLY A 176 0.42 9.58 16.95
N LEU A 177 -0.47 10.23 16.18
CA LEU A 177 -0.08 11.21 15.14
C LEU A 177 0.82 12.35 15.64
N PRO A 178 0.55 13.02 16.79
CA PRO A 178 1.38 14.15 17.22
C PRO A 178 2.84 13.77 17.46
N GLU A 179 3.08 12.63 18.12
CA GLU A 179 4.42 12.12 18.40
C GLU A 179 5.12 11.67 17.11
N TYR A 180 4.37 10.99 16.22
CA TYR A 180 4.88 10.57 14.93
C TYR A 180 5.31 11.76 14.06
N TRP A 181 4.49 12.80 13.97
CA TRP A 181 4.84 14.02 13.22
C TRP A 181 6.01 14.78 13.83
N ALA A 182 6.11 14.84 15.16
CA ALA A 182 7.27 15.42 15.82
C ALA A 182 8.56 14.64 15.48
N TYR A 183 8.50 13.31 15.43
CA TYR A 183 9.61 12.47 15.03
C TYR A 183 10.04 12.72 13.58
N ILE A 184 9.09 12.72 12.63
CA ILE A 184 9.39 12.96 11.21
C ILE A 184 10.06 14.32 11.00
N ARG A 185 9.54 15.39 11.61
CA ARG A 185 10.14 16.74 11.52
C ARG A 185 11.55 16.79 12.09
N LYS A 186 11.80 16.08 13.20
CA LYS A 186 13.12 16.06 13.85
C LYS A 186 14.16 15.27 13.06
N ASN A 187 13.78 14.11 12.50
CA ASN A 187 14.75 13.12 12.01
C ASN A 187 14.80 12.96 10.49
N VAL A 188 13.71 13.28 9.78
CA VAL A 188 13.59 13.00 8.33
C VAL A 188 13.60 14.30 7.54
N GLY A 189 12.68 15.21 7.86
CA GLY A 189 12.57 16.50 7.20
C GLY A 189 11.35 17.29 7.69
N ASP A 190 11.45 18.61 7.60
CA ASP A 190 10.39 19.50 8.07
C ASP A 190 9.19 19.52 7.10
N PHE A 191 7.99 19.62 7.66
CA PHE A 191 6.75 19.71 6.91
C PHE A 191 5.63 20.31 7.77
N GLY A 192 4.60 20.82 7.10
CA GLY A 192 3.44 21.38 7.78
C GLY A 192 2.26 21.62 6.84
N GLU A 193 1.12 21.94 7.43
CA GLU A 193 -0.04 22.38 6.67
C GLU A 193 0.08 23.87 6.36
N VAL A 194 -0.16 24.26 5.11
CA VAL A 194 -0.23 25.65 4.69
C VAL A 194 -1.54 25.89 3.94
N ALA A 195 -2.10 27.09 4.10
CA ALA A 195 -3.26 27.51 3.34
C ALA A 195 -2.90 27.65 1.86
N ASP A 196 -3.80 27.19 0.98
CA ASP A 196 -3.67 27.33 -0.47
C ASP A 196 -5.08 27.59 -1.04
N PRO A 197 -5.53 28.85 -1.09
CA PRO A 197 -6.89 29.20 -1.50
C PRO A 197 -7.27 28.72 -2.92
N ASP A 198 -6.27 28.48 -3.77
CA ASP A 198 -6.46 28.09 -5.17
C ASP A 198 -6.54 26.55 -5.33
N PHE A 199 -6.05 25.79 -4.33
CA PHE A 199 -6.19 24.35 -4.30
C PHE A 199 -7.59 23.93 -3.82
N PHE A 200 -8.13 22.84 -4.35
CA PHE A 200 -9.53 22.46 -4.11
C PHE A 200 -9.85 22.13 -2.64
N VAL A 201 -8.85 21.65 -1.86
CA VAL A 201 -8.97 21.43 -0.40
C VAL A 201 -8.69 22.70 0.42
N ARG A 202 -8.28 23.80 -0.24
CA ARG A 202 -7.88 25.09 0.36
C ARG A 202 -6.66 25.04 1.27
N LYS A 203 -6.02 23.88 1.38
CA LYS A 203 -4.82 23.60 2.16
C LYS A 203 -3.95 22.60 1.42
N LYS A 204 -2.65 22.60 1.70
CA LYS A 204 -1.70 21.58 1.23
C LYS A 204 -0.65 21.27 2.28
N TYR A 205 0.05 20.16 2.10
CA TYR A 205 1.30 19.93 2.82
C TYR A 205 2.43 20.70 2.14
N TRP A 206 3.06 21.59 2.91
CA TRP A 206 4.39 22.08 2.60
C TRP A 206 5.40 21.06 3.14
N VAL A 207 6.27 20.57 2.26
CA VAL A 207 7.40 19.71 2.61
C VAL A 207 8.66 20.49 2.30
N ALA A 208 9.58 20.59 3.27
CA ALA A 208 10.81 21.33 3.08
C ALA A 208 11.63 20.76 1.91
N PRO A 209 12.16 21.61 1.01
CA PRO A 209 12.98 21.14 -0.08
C PRO A 209 14.28 20.53 0.46
N GLY A 210 14.63 19.35 -0.05
CA GLY A 210 15.82 18.64 0.39
C GLY A 210 15.85 17.19 -0.10
N PRO A 211 16.96 16.47 0.14
CA PRO A 211 17.13 15.08 -0.30
C PRO A 211 16.07 14.13 0.28
N ASN A 212 15.50 14.46 1.44
CA ASN A 212 14.51 13.64 2.14
C ASN A 212 13.06 14.06 1.88
N SER A 213 12.81 15.05 1.03
CA SER A 213 11.45 15.57 0.79
C SER A 213 10.48 14.47 0.32
N ARG A 214 10.95 13.59 -0.57
CA ARG A 214 10.21 12.39 -0.99
C ARG A 214 9.89 11.46 0.18
N VAL A 215 10.88 11.15 1.01
CA VAL A 215 10.72 10.24 2.16
C VAL A 215 9.70 10.79 3.16
N VAL A 216 9.69 12.11 3.38
CA VAL A 216 8.65 12.77 4.20
C VAL A 216 7.26 12.56 3.58
N ALA A 217 7.12 12.73 2.26
CA ALA A 217 5.85 12.49 1.57
C ALA A 217 5.39 11.03 1.66
N GLU A 218 6.30 10.06 1.57
CA GLU A 218 6.02 8.64 1.75
C GLU A 218 5.48 8.34 3.16
N TYR A 219 6.04 8.95 4.21
CA TYR A 219 5.54 8.78 5.57
C TYR A 219 4.14 9.37 5.77
N ILE A 220 3.88 10.56 5.21
CA ILE A 220 2.55 11.16 5.21
C ILE A 220 1.56 10.25 4.46
N PHE A 221 1.96 9.77 3.28
CA PHE A 221 1.18 8.84 2.47
C PHE A 221 0.84 7.56 3.23
N ASN A 222 1.82 6.88 3.83
CA ASN A 222 1.61 5.58 4.46
C ASN A 222 0.57 5.64 5.59
N ILE A 223 0.61 6.70 6.40
CA ILE A 223 -0.33 6.96 7.48
C ILE A 223 -1.76 7.15 6.95
N PHE A 224 -1.93 8.01 5.94
CA PHE A 224 -3.27 8.25 5.40
C PHE A 224 -3.78 7.10 4.56
N TYR A 225 -2.91 6.40 3.85
CA TYR A 225 -3.22 5.19 3.11
C TYR A 225 -3.84 4.13 4.04
N MET A 226 -3.22 3.86 5.19
CA MET A 226 -3.76 2.89 6.15
C MET A 226 -5.10 3.35 6.74
N GLN A 227 -5.20 4.61 7.18
CA GLN A 227 -6.46 5.12 7.74
C GLN A 227 -7.59 5.16 6.71
N LEU A 228 -7.31 5.51 5.45
CA LEU A 228 -8.27 5.46 4.35
C LEU A 228 -8.75 4.04 4.09
N MET A 229 -7.83 3.08 4.04
CA MET A 229 -8.16 1.67 3.84
C MET A 229 -9.07 1.15 4.97
N VAL A 230 -8.69 1.40 6.23
CA VAL A 230 -9.46 0.95 7.41
C VAL A 230 -10.83 1.62 7.47
N SER A 231 -10.89 2.94 7.32
CA SER A 231 -12.15 3.68 7.34
C SER A 231 -13.09 3.26 6.21
N ARG A 232 -12.53 2.91 5.06
CA ARG A 232 -13.29 2.42 3.92
C ARG A 232 -13.88 1.03 4.16
N MET A 233 -13.08 0.12 4.70
CA MET A 233 -13.53 -1.22 5.11
C MET A 233 -14.66 -1.14 6.15
N LEU A 234 -14.51 -0.28 7.16
CA LEU A 234 -15.56 -0.01 8.14
C LEU A 234 -16.83 0.55 7.50
N TYR A 235 -16.70 1.51 6.59
CA TYR A 235 -17.84 2.07 5.87
C TYR A 235 -18.61 0.97 5.11
N ASP A 236 -17.92 0.11 4.36
CA ASP A 236 -18.55 -0.96 3.59
C ASP A 236 -19.27 -1.98 4.52
N LEU A 237 -18.71 -2.32 5.68
CA LEU A 237 -19.39 -3.14 6.71
C LEU A 237 -20.62 -2.43 7.29
N GLY A 238 -20.48 -1.15 7.61
CA GLY A 238 -21.57 -0.35 8.17
C GLY A 238 -22.77 -0.25 7.23
N VAL A 239 -22.52 -0.11 5.93
CA VAL A 239 -23.57 -0.18 4.89
C VAL A 239 -24.22 -1.56 4.86
N LEU A 240 -23.42 -2.63 4.90
CA LEU A 240 -23.92 -4.01 4.76
C LEU A 240 -24.85 -4.41 5.91
N TYR A 241 -24.52 -4.03 7.14
CA TYR A 241 -25.28 -4.41 8.34
C TYR A 241 -26.22 -3.32 8.86
N GLY A 242 -26.29 -2.14 8.22
CA GLY A 242 -27.19 -1.05 8.64
C GLY A 242 -26.80 -0.45 9.99
N GLU A 243 -25.50 -0.24 10.20
CA GLU A 243 -24.93 0.17 11.48
C GLU A 243 -25.23 1.64 11.81
N SER A 244 -25.45 1.94 13.10
CA SER A 244 -25.80 3.29 13.55
C SER A 244 -24.64 4.28 13.47
N TRP A 245 -23.40 3.80 13.40
CA TRP A 245 -22.19 4.61 13.28
C TRP A 245 -21.80 4.93 11.82
N LEU A 246 -22.66 4.58 10.84
CA LEU A 246 -22.38 4.77 9.41
C LEU A 246 -22.07 6.23 9.02
N ASP A 247 -22.83 7.19 9.55
CA ASP A 247 -22.60 8.61 9.26
C ASP A 247 -21.29 9.12 9.86
N ALA A 248 -20.93 8.62 11.06
CA ALA A 248 -19.68 8.97 11.72
C ALA A 248 -18.46 8.49 10.91
N ILE A 249 -18.47 7.22 10.47
CA ILE A 249 -17.36 6.70 9.67
C ILE A 249 -17.30 7.34 8.28
N LYS A 250 -18.45 7.66 7.67
CA LYS A 250 -18.50 8.40 6.40
C LYS A 250 -17.84 9.78 6.55
N SER A 251 -18.15 10.49 7.63
CA SER A 251 -17.54 11.80 7.93
C SER A 251 -16.03 11.67 8.15
N LYS A 252 -15.58 10.68 8.93
CA LYS A 252 -14.16 10.42 9.18
C LYS A 252 -13.41 10.08 7.88
N HIS A 253 -13.98 9.21 7.04
CA HIS A 253 -13.39 8.85 5.76
C HIS A 253 -13.25 10.06 4.83
N ARG A 254 -14.24 10.96 4.81
CA ARG A 254 -14.19 12.22 4.06
C ARG A 254 -13.07 13.14 4.54
N GLU A 255 -12.92 13.29 5.85
CA GLU A 255 -11.86 14.08 6.47
C GLU A 255 -10.48 13.54 6.12
N LEU A 256 -10.26 12.24 6.30
CA LEU A 256 -9.01 11.56 5.94
C LEU A 256 -8.70 11.70 4.45
N SER A 257 -9.73 11.65 3.60
CA SER A 257 -9.59 11.86 2.15
C SER A 257 -9.07 13.26 1.85
N ALA A 258 -9.67 14.29 2.47
CA ALA A 258 -9.20 15.67 2.33
C ALA A 258 -7.74 15.84 2.79
N GLN A 259 -7.37 15.25 3.93
CA GLN A 259 -5.99 15.28 4.43
C GLN A 259 -5.02 14.59 3.47
N ALA A 260 -5.36 13.41 2.94
CA ALA A 260 -4.53 12.72 1.96
C ALA A 260 -4.32 13.54 0.67
N TRP A 261 -5.35 14.23 0.19
CA TRP A 261 -5.28 15.07 -1.02
C TRP A 261 -4.39 16.29 -0.86
N MET A 262 -4.13 16.75 0.37
CA MET A 262 -3.18 17.84 0.63
C MET A 262 -1.76 17.50 0.15
N LEU A 263 -1.46 16.22 -0.09
CA LEU A 263 -0.19 15.75 -0.62
C LEU A 263 -0.06 15.90 -2.15
N ILE A 264 -1.17 16.04 -2.87
CA ILE A 264 -1.22 16.10 -4.35
C ILE A 264 -0.25 17.17 -4.91
N PRO A 265 -0.22 18.43 -4.42
CA PRO A 265 0.67 19.44 -4.99
C PRO A 265 2.16 19.07 -4.90
N HIS A 266 2.57 18.28 -3.91
CA HIS A 266 3.94 17.81 -3.76
C HIS A 266 4.22 16.61 -4.68
N ILE A 267 3.32 15.62 -4.67
CA ILE A 267 3.40 14.43 -5.54
C ILE A 267 3.54 14.82 -7.00
N MET A 268 2.79 15.81 -7.47
CA MET A 268 2.80 16.29 -8.86
C MET A 268 4.14 16.92 -9.30
N GLN A 269 5.11 17.08 -8.39
CA GLN A 269 6.46 17.58 -8.69
C GLN A 269 7.50 16.46 -8.78
N ILE A 270 7.14 15.24 -8.36
CA ILE A 270 8.01 14.06 -8.37
C ILE A 270 7.93 13.40 -9.75
N ASN A 271 8.96 12.64 -10.12
CA ASN A 271 8.95 11.84 -11.34
C ASN A 271 7.77 10.85 -11.34
N PRO A 272 6.88 10.87 -12.34
CA PRO A 272 5.73 9.96 -12.43
C PRO A 272 6.04 8.46 -12.30
N PHE A 273 7.26 8.04 -12.66
CA PHE A 273 7.69 6.64 -12.47
C PHE A 273 7.79 6.24 -11.00
N GLU A 274 8.11 7.18 -10.13
CA GLU A 274 8.22 6.97 -8.67
C GLU A 274 6.86 7.08 -7.99
N LEU A 275 5.88 7.71 -8.65
CA LEU A 275 4.59 8.04 -8.03
C LEU A 275 3.57 6.91 -7.96
N GLN A 276 3.88 5.74 -8.53
CA GLN A 276 2.93 4.62 -8.54
C GLN A 276 2.54 4.14 -7.15
N GLU A 277 3.47 4.25 -6.20
CA GLU A 277 3.21 3.91 -4.81
C GLU A 277 2.15 4.80 -4.16
N PHE A 278 1.92 6.01 -4.68
CA PHE A 278 0.92 6.95 -4.19
C PHE A 278 -0.49 6.75 -4.79
N MET A 279 -0.62 5.90 -5.82
CA MET A 279 -1.91 5.58 -6.43
C MET A 279 -3.02 5.18 -5.44
N PRO A 280 -2.71 4.44 -4.34
CA PRO A 280 -3.70 4.06 -3.34
C PRO A 280 -4.45 5.20 -2.66
N ILE A 281 -3.86 6.39 -2.52
CA ILE A 281 -4.61 7.54 -2.00
C ILE A 281 -5.81 7.82 -2.91
N PHE A 282 -5.62 7.87 -4.22
CA PHE A 282 -6.66 8.32 -5.13
C PHE A 282 -7.84 7.37 -5.17
N TYR A 283 -7.59 6.06 -5.33
CA TYR A 283 -8.72 5.14 -5.42
C TYR A 283 -9.43 4.91 -4.07
N LEU A 284 -8.73 4.89 -2.93
CA LEU A 284 -9.38 4.71 -1.64
C LEU A 284 -10.20 5.93 -1.21
N SER A 285 -9.81 7.12 -1.64
CA SER A 285 -10.51 8.38 -1.31
C SER A 285 -11.54 8.81 -2.36
N PHE A 286 -11.56 8.18 -3.53
CA PHE A 286 -12.33 8.66 -4.68
C PHE A 286 -13.83 8.83 -4.41
N GLU A 287 -14.44 7.85 -3.75
CA GLU A 287 -15.87 7.89 -3.42
C GLU A 287 -16.20 8.84 -2.25
N GLY A 288 -15.18 9.34 -1.54
CA GLY A 288 -15.31 10.43 -0.57
C GLY A 288 -15.39 11.81 -1.21
N ALA A 289 -15.07 11.96 -2.49
CA ALA A 289 -14.99 13.24 -3.18
C ALA A 289 -16.34 13.68 -3.78
N ASP A 290 -16.59 14.99 -3.78
CA ASP A 290 -17.64 15.60 -4.61
C ASP A 290 -17.24 15.67 -6.09
N GLU A 291 -18.12 16.15 -6.96
CA GLU A 291 -17.89 16.20 -8.41
C GLU A 291 -16.63 17.01 -8.81
N ILE A 292 -16.38 18.14 -8.14
CA ILE A 292 -15.21 18.99 -8.43
C ILE A 292 -13.94 18.30 -7.94
N GLU A 293 -14.00 17.71 -6.76
CA GLU A 293 -12.89 17.00 -6.15
C GLU A 293 -12.52 15.75 -6.95
N GLN A 294 -13.50 14.97 -7.39
CA GLN A 294 -13.30 13.80 -8.26
C GLN A 294 -12.57 14.18 -9.55
N LYS A 295 -12.93 15.32 -10.15
CA LYS A 295 -12.23 15.82 -11.33
C LYS A 295 -10.74 16.08 -11.05
N ASN A 296 -10.42 16.78 -9.96
CA ASN A 296 -9.04 17.08 -9.59
C ASN A 296 -8.24 15.81 -9.22
N ILE A 297 -8.87 14.86 -8.54
CA ILE A 297 -8.27 13.57 -8.21
C ILE A 297 -7.96 12.77 -9.49
N LEU A 298 -8.89 12.74 -10.44
CA LEU A 298 -8.65 12.09 -11.74
C LEU A 298 -7.54 12.79 -12.53
N ASP A 299 -7.43 14.12 -12.47
CA ASP A 299 -6.34 14.85 -13.12
C ASP A 299 -4.97 14.47 -12.53
N ALA A 300 -4.89 14.32 -11.19
CA ALA A 300 -3.68 13.87 -10.51
C ALA A 300 -3.35 12.40 -10.81
N ALA A 301 -4.36 11.52 -10.75
CA ALA A 301 -4.21 10.10 -11.09
C ALA A 301 -3.79 9.90 -12.55
N GLU A 302 -4.34 10.70 -13.48
CA GLU A 302 -3.97 10.68 -14.89
C GLU A 302 -2.52 11.11 -15.10
N HIS A 303 -2.05 12.13 -14.37
CA HIS A 303 -0.64 12.53 -14.41
C HIS A 303 0.32 11.41 -14.02
N ILE A 304 -0.03 10.67 -12.95
CA ILE A 304 0.77 9.55 -12.44
C ILE A 304 0.70 8.34 -13.37
N ASP A 305 -0.49 8.03 -13.89
CA ASP A 305 -0.69 6.87 -14.75
C ASP A 305 -0.22 7.09 -16.19
N LYS A 306 -0.17 8.33 -16.69
CA LYS A 306 0.16 8.66 -18.08
C LYS A 306 1.39 7.94 -18.67
N PRO A 307 2.53 7.80 -17.96
CA PRO A 307 3.70 7.11 -18.49
C PRO A 307 3.52 5.60 -18.57
N MET A 308 2.62 4.99 -17.78
CA MET A 308 2.47 3.53 -17.64
C MET A 308 1.15 2.98 -18.21
N ARG A 309 0.09 3.80 -18.23
CA ARG A 309 -1.27 3.46 -18.68
C ARG A 309 -1.80 2.19 -18.02
N ARG A 310 -1.50 2.00 -16.73
CA ARG A 310 -1.88 0.82 -15.95
C ARG A 310 -3.39 0.71 -15.79
N PHE A 311 -4.06 1.84 -15.66
CA PHE A 311 -5.51 1.89 -15.44
C PHE A 311 -6.30 2.14 -16.73
N GLY A 312 -5.63 2.24 -17.88
CA GLY A 312 -6.26 2.38 -19.18
C GLY A 312 -5.62 3.41 -20.09
N GLN A 313 -6.18 3.56 -21.28
CA GLN A 313 -5.73 4.53 -22.29
C GLN A 313 -6.52 5.84 -22.25
N ASN A 314 -7.67 5.84 -21.58
CA ASN A 314 -8.55 6.99 -21.48
C ASN A 314 -9.03 7.19 -20.03
N ARG A 315 -9.65 8.35 -19.81
CA ARG A 315 -10.08 8.78 -18.49
C ARG A 315 -11.19 7.93 -17.89
N ASP A 316 -12.08 7.38 -18.72
CA ASP A 316 -13.17 6.52 -18.27
C ASP A 316 -12.62 5.18 -17.76
N GLU A 317 -11.65 4.61 -18.47
CA GLU A 317 -10.94 3.41 -18.03
C GLU A 317 -10.19 3.67 -16.73
N LEU A 318 -9.48 4.82 -16.61
CA LEU A 318 -8.81 5.22 -15.37
C LEU A 318 -9.81 5.29 -14.21
N HIS A 319 -10.94 5.96 -14.40
CA HIS A 319 -12.00 6.07 -13.40
C HIS A 319 -12.52 4.69 -12.96
N CYS A 320 -12.86 3.82 -13.91
CA CYS A 320 -13.27 2.45 -13.60
C CYS A 320 -12.17 1.68 -12.87
N GLY A 321 -10.93 1.83 -13.30
CA GLY A 321 -9.75 1.20 -12.71
C GLY A 321 -9.52 1.62 -11.26
N LEU A 322 -9.67 2.91 -10.93
CA LEU A 322 -9.59 3.41 -9.56
C LEU A 322 -10.67 2.73 -8.70
N LEU A 323 -11.93 2.77 -9.11
CA LEU A 323 -13.03 2.16 -8.35
C LEU A 323 -12.85 0.65 -8.17
N SER A 324 -12.43 -0.07 -9.22
CA SER A 324 -12.16 -1.50 -9.15
C SER A 324 -11.02 -1.85 -8.19
N ASN A 325 -9.96 -1.03 -8.13
CA ASN A 325 -8.84 -1.26 -7.21
C ASN A 325 -9.22 -0.97 -5.75
N ALA A 326 -10.01 0.09 -5.51
CA ALA A 326 -10.53 0.37 -4.17
C ALA A 326 -11.33 -0.82 -3.64
N LYS A 327 -12.26 -1.33 -4.46
CA LYS A 327 -13.08 -2.51 -4.13
C LYS A 327 -12.24 -3.75 -3.85
N PHE A 328 -11.29 -4.05 -4.74
CA PHE A 328 -10.38 -5.19 -4.58
C PHE A 328 -9.63 -5.13 -3.25
N MET A 329 -9.13 -3.95 -2.87
CA MET A 329 -8.35 -3.77 -1.65
C MET A 329 -9.18 -3.82 -0.38
N THR A 330 -10.47 -3.46 -0.44
CA THR A 330 -11.37 -3.48 0.72
C THR A 330 -12.16 -4.78 0.83
N GLY A 331 -12.02 -5.69 -0.14
CA GLY A 331 -12.77 -6.94 -0.18
C GLY A 331 -14.20 -6.78 -0.74
N LYS A 332 -14.54 -5.63 -1.30
CA LYS A 332 -15.85 -5.38 -1.93
C LYS A 332 -15.91 -6.05 -3.32
N PRO A 333 -17.02 -6.70 -3.70
CA PRO A 333 -17.16 -7.35 -5.00
C PRO A 333 -17.26 -6.37 -6.19
#